data_AF-R6ZYD5-F1
#
_entry.id   AF-R6ZYD5-F1
#
_cell.length_a   1.000
_cell.length_b   1.000
_cell.length_c   1.000
_cell.angle_alpha   90.00
_cell.angle_beta   90.00
_cell.angle_gamma   90.00
#
_symmetry.space_group_name_H-M   'P 1'
#
loop_
_entity.id
_entity.type
_entity.pdbx_description
1 polymer ?
#
loop_
_entity_poly.entity_id
_entity_poly.type
_entity_poly.pdbx_seq_one_letter_code
_entity_poly.pdbx_strand_id
1 'polypeptide(L)'
;MKKQITIEEMWSLLSAHQGEVFYTAKKLPFTYMIKGGELFVDRRSKSITKATFEQAISKLESSDGTIAGPKSLCVFGAPYVWALFRAFEIV
;
A
#
# COMPACT_ATOMS: atom_id res chain seq x y z
N MET A 1 9.66 18.55 0.37
CA MET A 1 8.77 18.10 -0.74
C MET A 1 8.34 16.68 -0.43
N LYS A 2 7.03 16.39 -0.41
CA LYS A 2 6.57 14.99 -0.43
C LYS A 2 6.93 14.43 -1.79
N LYS A 3 7.73 13.35 -1.84
CA LYS A 3 8.08 12.69 -3.10
C LYS A 3 6.80 12.10 -3.69
N GLN A 4 6.46 12.52 -4.90
CA GLN A 4 5.30 12.01 -5.62
C GLN A 4 5.72 10.72 -6.30
N ILE A 5 5.21 9.58 -5.82
CA ILE A 5 5.54 8.25 -6.34
C ILE A 5 4.54 7.85 -7.42
N THR A 6 5.02 7.40 -8.58
CA THR A 6 4.17 6.85 -9.64
C THR A 6 3.70 5.44 -9.30
N ILE A 7 2.63 4.97 -9.95
CA ILE A 7 2.15 3.60 -9.74
C ILE A 7 3.18 2.56 -10.21
N GLU A 8 3.97 2.86 -11.24
CA GLU A 8 5.08 2.03 -11.73
C GLU A 8 6.20 1.90 -10.68
N GLU A 9 6.64 3.01 -10.09
CA GLU A 9 7.63 3.02 -9.01
C GLU A 9 7.12 2.27 -7.78
N MET A 10 5.86 2.50 -7.39
CA MET A 10 5.24 1.78 -6.28
C MET A 10 5.21 0.28 -6.55
N TRP A 11 4.81 -0.13 -7.75
CA TRP A 11 4.73 -1.55 -8.11
C TRP A 11 6.11 -2.22 -8.20
N SER A 12 7.13 -1.47 -8.62
CA SER A 12 8.53 -1.91 -8.60
C SER A 12 9.02 -2.18 -7.18
N LEU A 13 8.78 -1.25 -6.24
CA LEU A 13 9.09 -1.45 -4.82
C LEU A 13 8.36 -2.66 -4.25
N LEU A 14 7.05 -2.79 -4.51
CA LEU A 14 6.29 -3.94 -4.05
C LEU A 14 6.86 -5.26 -4.58
N SER A 15 7.27 -5.28 -5.85
CA SER A 15 7.84 -6.48 -6.46
C SER A 15 9.21 -6.85 -5.87
N ALA A 16 10.02 -5.85 -5.53
CA ALA A 16 11.35 -6.05 -4.94
C ALA A 16 11.29 -6.59 -3.50
N HIS A 17 10.29 -6.19 -2.72
CA HIS A 17 10.16 -6.53 -1.29
C HIS A 17 9.12 -7.61 -0.97
N GLN A 18 8.61 -8.33 -1.98
CA GLN A 18 7.68 -9.43 -1.74
C GLN A 18 8.34 -10.53 -0.88
N GLY A 19 7.57 -11.16 0.00
CA GLY A 19 8.07 -12.15 0.96
C GLY A 19 8.70 -11.58 2.24
N GLU A 20 8.97 -10.27 2.31
CA GLU A 20 9.38 -9.62 3.56
C GLU A 20 8.22 -9.44 4.55
N VAL A 21 8.55 -9.28 5.83
CA VAL A 21 7.56 -9.07 6.89
C VAL A 21 7.32 -7.58 7.09
N PHE A 22 6.07 -7.18 6.94
CA PHE A 22 5.58 -5.83 7.19
C PHE A 22 4.61 -5.82 8.38
N TYR A 23 4.37 -4.62 8.93
CA TYR A 23 3.49 -4.45 10.09
C TYR A 23 2.40 -3.43 9.80
N THR A 24 1.16 -3.82 10.07
CA THR A 24 0.05 -2.86 10.06
C THR A 24 0.22 -1.80 11.15
N ALA A 25 -0.55 -0.70 11.09
CA ALA A 25 -0.57 0.31 12.14
C ALA A 25 -0.85 -0.25 13.55
N LYS A 26 -1.53 -1.41 13.65
CA LYS A 26 -1.78 -2.13 14.91
C LYS A 26 -0.69 -3.14 15.27
N LYS A 27 0.48 -3.08 14.63
CA LYS A 27 1.63 -3.98 14.79
C LYS A 27 1.34 -5.46 14.50
N LEU A 28 0.33 -5.73 13.66
CA LEU A 28 0.07 -7.08 13.18
C LEU A 28 1.01 -7.40 12.01
N PRO A 29 1.88 -8.43 12.11
CA PRO A 29 2.79 -8.82 11.04
C PRO A 29 2.03 -9.45 9.88
N PHE A 30 2.51 -9.23 8.67
CA PHE A 30 2.02 -9.86 7.45
C PHE A 30 3.13 -9.93 6.39
N THR A 31 3.00 -10.89 5.48
CA THR A 31 3.80 -10.96 4.24
C THR A 31 2.88 -10.81 3.04
N TYR A 32 3.45 -10.58 1.85
CA TYR A 32 2.68 -10.60 0.62
C TYR A 32 3.47 -11.17 -0.56
N MET A 33 2.73 -11.61 -1.58
CA MET A 33 3.26 -12.03 -2.87
C MET A 33 2.51 -11.33 -4.01
N ILE A 34 3.19 -11.05 -5.11
CA ILE A 34 2.56 -10.51 -6.33
C ILE A 34 2.30 -11.63 -7.33
N LYS A 35 1.07 -11.72 -7.85
CA LYS A 35 0.69 -12.64 -8.93
C LYS A 35 -0.24 -11.91 -9.90
N GLY A 36 0.10 -11.93 -11.19
CA GLY A 36 -0.77 -11.37 -12.24
C GLY A 36 -1.16 -9.88 -12.06
N GLY A 37 -0.29 -9.05 -11.47
CA GLY A 37 -0.60 -7.64 -11.23
C GLY A 37 -1.48 -7.38 -10.00
N GLU A 38 -1.62 -8.37 -9.11
CA GLU A 38 -2.31 -8.23 -7.84
C GLU A 38 -1.42 -8.67 -6.68
N LEU A 39 -1.66 -8.08 -5.51
CA LEU A 39 -0.94 -8.33 -4.27
C LEU A 39 -1.80 -9.18 -3.33
N PHE A 40 -1.26 -10.33 -2.93
CA PHE A 40 -1.89 -11.30 -2.04
C PHE A 40 -1.21 -11.23 -0.68
N VAL A 41 -1.93 -10.75 0.33
CA VAL A 41 -1.45 -10.74 1.72
C VAL A 41 -1.87 -12.02 2.43
N ASP A 42 -0.97 -12.63 3.19
CA ASP A 42 -1.18 -13.89 3.93
C ASP A 42 -2.33 -13.85 4.96
N ARG A 43 -2.72 -12.67 5.43
CA ARG A 43 -3.82 -12.47 6.40
C ARG A 43 -5.22 -12.36 5.78
N ARG A 44 -5.40 -12.58 4.48
CA ARG A 44 -6.68 -12.33 3.79
C ARG A 44 -6.86 -13.18 2.53
N SER A 45 -8.12 -13.50 2.22
CA SER A 45 -8.47 -14.35 1.08
C SER A 45 -8.52 -13.63 -0.26
N LYS A 46 -8.81 -12.32 -0.28
CA LYS A 46 -8.90 -11.51 -1.51
C LYS A 46 -7.62 -10.72 -1.76
N SER A 47 -7.18 -10.60 -2.99
CA SER A 47 -6.03 -9.79 -3.42
C SER A 47 -6.31 -8.29 -3.36
N ILE A 48 -5.26 -7.47 -3.47
CA ILE A 48 -5.30 -6.01 -3.69
C ILE A 48 -4.78 -5.76 -5.10
N THR A 49 -5.58 -5.09 -5.93
CA THR A 49 -5.22 -4.86 -7.34
C THR A 49 -4.25 -3.69 -7.48
N LYS A 50 -3.45 -3.65 -8.57
CA LYS A 50 -2.65 -2.46 -8.94
C LYS A 50 -3.49 -1.18 -8.99
N ALA A 51 -4.72 -1.26 -9.52
CA ALA A 51 -5.66 -0.13 -9.55
C ALA A 51 -6.04 0.39 -8.14
N THR A 52 -6.05 -0.47 -7.12
CA THR A 52 -6.30 -0.04 -5.73
C THR A 52 -5.14 0.82 -5.20
N PHE A 53 -3.90 0.47 -5.55
CA PHE A 53 -2.72 1.27 -5.22
C PHE A 53 -2.70 2.60 -5.98
N GLU A 54 -3.07 2.59 -7.26
CA GLU A 54 -3.19 3.80 -8.07
C GLU A 54 -4.22 4.78 -7.49
N GLN A 55 -5.39 4.28 -7.11
CA GLN A 55 -6.41 5.08 -6.42
C GLN A 55 -5.89 5.64 -5.08
N ALA A 56 -5.13 4.84 -4.33
CA ALA A 56 -4.55 5.26 -3.06
C ALA A 56 -3.51 6.38 -3.23
N ILE A 57 -2.65 6.28 -4.25
CA ILE A 57 -1.67 7.32 -4.60
C ILE A 57 -2.39 8.62 -4.99
N SER A 58 -3.34 8.54 -5.93
CA SER A 58 -4.11 9.71 -6.39
C SER A 58 -4.84 10.43 -5.25
N LYS A 59 -5.37 9.68 -4.26
CA LYS A 59 -5.97 10.26 -3.06
C LYS A 59 -4.97 10.98 -2.17
N LEU A 60 -3.75 10.46 -2.01
CA LEU A 60 -2.71 11.13 -1.24
C LEU A 60 -2.29 12.44 -1.90
N GLU A 61 -2.13 12.44 -3.22
CA GLU A 61 -1.76 13.61 -4.02
C GLU A 61 -2.82 14.70 -3.99
N SER A 62 -4.10 14.33 -4.06
CA SER A 62 -5.22 15.26 -4.00
C SER A 62 -5.61 15.66 -2.58
N SER A 63 -5.01 15.04 -1.55
CA SER A 63 -5.23 15.43 -0.17
C SER A 63 -4.26 16.53 0.24
N ASP A 64 -4.79 17.62 0.82
CA ASP A 64 -3.99 18.68 1.46
C ASP A 64 -3.36 18.20 2.80
N GLY A 65 -2.91 16.95 2.87
CA GLY A 65 -2.39 16.31 4.09
C GLY A 65 -3.46 15.82 5.07
N THR A 66 -4.73 15.76 4.66
CA THR A 66 -5.85 15.31 5.50
C THR A 66 -5.90 13.80 5.70
N ILE A 67 -5.25 13.01 4.84
CA ILE A 67 -5.17 11.56 4.98
C ILE A 67 -4.10 11.19 6.02
N ALA A 68 -4.53 11.05 7.28
CA ALA A 68 -3.66 10.67 8.40
C ALA A 68 -3.57 9.16 8.67
N GLY A 69 -4.26 8.30 7.90
CA GLY A 69 -4.24 6.87 8.18
C GLY A 69 -5.03 5.98 7.23
N PRO A 70 -5.05 4.66 7.49
CA PRO A 70 -5.74 3.69 6.65
C PRO A 70 -7.23 4.01 6.46
N LYS A 71 -7.89 4.49 7.51
CA LYS A 71 -9.33 4.77 7.47
C LYS A 71 -9.67 5.90 6.50
N SER A 72 -8.86 6.97 6.46
CA SER A 72 -9.06 8.10 5.55
C SER A 72 -8.61 7.80 4.12
N LEU A 73 -7.72 6.82 3.91
CA LEU A 73 -7.35 6.36 2.57
C LEU A 73 -8.55 5.76 1.81
N CYS A 74 -9.47 5.10 2.54
CA CYS A 74 -10.75 4.62 2.01
C CYS A 74 -10.60 3.77 0.72
N VAL A 75 -9.67 2.80 0.75
CA VAL A 75 -9.47 1.81 -0.32
C VAL A 75 -9.60 0.39 0.22
N PHE A 76 -9.84 -0.57 -0.68
CA PHE A 76 -9.89 -1.97 -0.29
C PHE A 76 -8.53 -2.44 0.24
N GLY A 77 -8.51 -3.05 1.43
CA GLY A 77 -7.25 -3.44 2.05
C GLY A 77 -6.43 -2.29 2.62
N ALA A 78 -7.04 -1.13 2.90
CA ALA A 78 -6.35 0.05 3.37
C ALA A 78 -5.34 -0.17 4.52
N PRO A 79 -5.58 -1.03 5.54
CA PRO A 79 -4.56 -1.29 6.57
C PRO A 79 -3.22 -1.79 6.03
N TYR A 80 -3.25 -2.58 4.96
CA TYR A 80 -2.06 -3.15 4.31
C TYR A 80 -1.43 -2.16 3.33
N VAL A 81 -2.26 -1.47 2.53
CA VAL A 81 -1.78 -0.42 1.62
C VAL A 81 -1.06 0.68 2.41
N TRP A 82 -1.66 1.15 3.50
CA TRP A 82 -1.05 2.15 4.38
C TRP A 82 0.26 1.65 5.03
N ALA A 83 0.29 0.39 5.48
CA ALA A 83 1.49 -0.18 6.06
C ALA A 83 2.66 -0.19 5.07
N LEU A 84 2.40 -0.53 3.81
CA LEU A 84 3.41 -0.53 2.74
C LEU A 84 3.84 0.90 2.40
N PHE A 85 2.91 1.86 2.34
CA PHE A 85 3.25 3.27 2.16
C PHE A 85 4.14 3.81 3.28
N ARG A 86 3.87 3.43 4.54
CA ARG A 86 4.74 3.79 5.68
C ARG A 86 6.11 3.14 5.58
N ALA A 87 6.17 1.86 5.18
CA ALA A 87 7.42 1.13 5.08
C ALA A 87 8.34 1.67 3.96
N PHE A 88 7.75 2.21 2.89
CA PHE A 88 8.48 2.83 1.79
C PHE A 88 8.57 4.36 1.90
N GLU A 89 8.30 4.93 3.08
CA GLU A 89 8.43 6.37 3.37
C GLU A 89 7.61 7.29 2.43
N ILE A 90 6.47 6.80 1.95
CA ILE A 90 5.52 7.56 1.12
C ILE A 90 4.61 8.45 1.99
N VAL A 91 4.30 7.99 3.22
CA VAL A 91 3.44 8.68 4.22
C VAL A 91 3.98 8.55 5.64
#